data_AF-A0A1H0E968-F1
#
_entry.id   AF-A0A1H0E968-F1
#
_cell.length_a   1.000
_cell.length_b   1.000
_cell.length_c   1.000
_cell.angle_alpha   90.00
_cell.angle_beta   90.00
_cell.angle_gamma   90.00
#
_symmetry.space_group_name_H-M   'P 1'
#
loop_
_entity.id
_entity.type
_entity.pdbx_description
1 polymer ?
#
loop_
_entity_poly.entity_id
_entity_poly.type
_entity_poly.pdbx_seq_one_letter_code
_entity_poly.pdbx_strand_id
1 'polypeptide(L)'
;MVSDWRFLAARIEGDGQQGAWLDMDLPLQNVQVTDVLTGPPLLTGTIDPAFKRLKGPDNRPLLDYGATVIYAEADGQIRGTGIYRNGVWDGPKWRLDCAGFTAYPTGMGYEREASFIQTDPLDIVRHIWAHIQAGGRSNLGLVVDSTTTTPVRLGWFTAAAAARQSSIVQAAEAIRDRLNTINVINSDWTWTGAPQVVVQHAADLVGPYVRGDENSNDEPANPQNRETGIKWLDSFIQERVGGVATDEGPFELNPWTTDDLGSVIDNLSRSTPFEYHERHRWNQGRTAVEHELVFGYPRLGVRRENLRFIIGENVLNQPSITAGEEYANHVRFLGAGEGRDMVRKEVRIDDGRLRRMVTVEDKSVRSPRQAEDLARAELIRRQSGIRSMNVVVRDTPMTPLGSWNVGDEIRLQGDVDWMPIDLWFRVISVTISPDSPELIGLSLLRSDLA
;
A
#
# COMPACT_ATOMS: atom_id res chain seq x y z
N MET A 1 14.03 31.50 11.85
CA MET A 1 15.37 31.38 11.23
C MET A 1 15.15 30.86 9.83
N VAL A 2 15.87 31.33 8.82
CA VAL A 2 15.75 30.78 7.46
C VAL A 2 16.36 29.38 7.53
N SER A 3 15.58 28.34 7.23
CA SER A 3 16.08 26.96 7.18
C SER A 3 17.20 26.86 6.15
N ASP A 4 18.32 26.24 6.51
CA ASP A 4 19.45 26.05 5.61
C ASP A 4 19.19 24.82 4.74
N TRP A 5 18.73 25.07 3.52
CA TRP A 5 18.42 24.02 2.55
C TRP A 5 19.65 23.63 1.75
N ARG A 6 19.89 22.32 1.65
CA ARG A 6 20.95 21.74 0.84
C ARG A 6 20.42 20.57 0.03
N PHE A 7 21.00 20.37 -1.15
CA PHE A 7 20.63 19.27 -2.04
C PHE A 7 21.83 18.36 -2.24
N LEU A 8 21.67 17.09 -1.91
CA LEU A 8 22.74 16.10 -1.92
C LEU A 8 22.49 15.14 -3.08
N ALA A 9 23.49 14.89 -3.90
CA ALA A 9 23.45 13.87 -4.94
C ALA A 9 24.28 12.66 -4.49
N ALA A 10 23.69 11.47 -4.54
CA ALA A 10 24.40 10.22 -4.30
C ALA A 10 24.15 9.22 -5.42
N ARG A 11 25.08 8.28 -5.55
CA ARG A 11 24.96 7.13 -6.45
C ARG A 11 24.10 6.05 -5.81
N ILE A 12 23.25 5.41 -6.62
CA ILE A 12 22.58 4.16 -6.28
C ILE A 12 23.03 3.08 -7.25
N GLU A 13 23.66 2.02 -6.74
CA GLU A 13 24.22 0.94 -7.56
C GLU A 13 23.26 -0.25 -7.71
N GLY A 14 22.23 -0.29 -6.86
CA GLY A 14 21.23 -1.36 -6.83
C GLY A 14 21.69 -2.59 -6.04
N ASP A 15 22.63 -2.42 -5.10
CA ASP A 15 23.19 -3.47 -4.24
C ASP A 15 22.67 -3.40 -2.79
N GLY A 16 21.72 -2.50 -2.52
CA GLY A 16 21.12 -2.30 -1.21
C GLY A 16 21.93 -1.42 -0.27
N GLN A 17 23.03 -0.86 -0.74
CA GLN A 17 23.86 0.07 0.02
C GLN A 17 23.81 1.46 -0.61
N GLN A 18 24.07 2.47 0.20
CA GLN A 18 24.30 3.79 -0.34
C GLN A 18 25.63 3.82 -1.10
N GLY A 19 25.60 4.30 -2.33
CA GLY A 19 26.80 4.50 -3.14
C GLY A 19 27.58 5.77 -2.77
N ALA A 20 28.52 6.15 -3.64
CA ALA A 20 29.33 7.34 -3.44
C ALA A 20 28.47 8.62 -3.42
N TRP A 21 28.79 9.54 -2.50
CA TRP A 21 28.34 10.92 -2.60
C TRP A 21 28.96 11.57 -3.85
N LEU A 22 28.12 12.10 -4.72
CA LEU A 22 28.50 12.71 -6.00
C LEU A 22 28.68 14.22 -5.85
N ASP A 23 27.78 14.85 -5.10
CA ASP A 23 27.81 16.27 -4.77
C ASP A 23 27.07 16.48 -3.44
N MET A 24 27.67 17.22 -2.51
CA MET A 24 27.06 17.50 -1.20
C MET A 24 26.34 18.86 -1.16
N ASP A 25 26.44 19.66 -2.23
CA ASP A 25 25.84 20.99 -2.32
C ASP A 25 25.39 21.25 -3.77
N LEU A 26 24.58 20.33 -4.31
CA LEU A 26 24.06 20.42 -5.68
C LEU A 26 23.24 21.71 -5.84
N PRO A 27 23.60 22.63 -6.77
CA PRO A 27 23.01 23.97 -6.82
C PRO A 27 21.67 23.99 -7.55
N LEU A 28 20.68 23.27 -7.01
CA LEU A 28 19.30 23.31 -7.49
C LEU A 28 18.63 24.63 -7.10
N GLN A 29 17.77 25.12 -7.98
CA GLN A 29 16.96 26.34 -7.84
C GLN A 29 15.50 26.03 -8.17
N ASN A 30 14.54 26.81 -7.69
CA ASN A 30 13.11 26.59 -7.95
C ASN A 30 12.69 25.17 -7.56
N VAL A 31 13.19 24.69 -6.43
CA VAL A 31 12.95 23.31 -5.99
C VAL A 31 11.52 23.18 -5.46
N GLN A 32 10.88 22.07 -5.77
CA GLN A 32 9.65 21.64 -5.11
C GLN A 32 9.85 20.22 -4.59
N VAL A 33 9.62 20.05 -3.29
CA VAL A 33 9.58 18.76 -2.61
C VAL A 33 8.14 18.46 -2.27
N THR A 34 7.60 17.37 -2.82
CA THR A 34 6.21 16.97 -2.61
C THR A 34 6.13 15.57 -2.05
N ASP A 35 5.59 15.43 -0.84
CA ASP A 35 5.20 14.14 -0.28
C ASP A 35 3.75 13.82 -0.65
N VAL A 36 3.46 12.55 -0.94
CA VAL A 36 2.14 12.08 -1.37
C VAL A 36 1.73 10.87 -0.52
N LEU A 37 0.50 10.87 -0.03
CA LEU A 37 -0.09 9.71 0.64
C LEU A 37 -0.42 8.61 -0.40
N THR A 38 0.04 7.38 -0.15
CA THR A 38 -0.22 6.22 -1.03
C THR A 38 0.24 6.50 -2.46
N GLY A 39 1.45 7.04 -2.59
CA GLY A 39 2.07 7.32 -3.87
C GLY A 39 3.51 7.80 -3.72
N PRO A 40 4.23 7.95 -4.83
CA PRO A 40 5.62 8.36 -4.79
C PRO A 40 5.77 9.84 -4.46
N PRO A 41 6.68 10.22 -3.54
CA PRO A 41 7.08 11.60 -3.39
C PRO A 41 7.79 12.08 -4.66
N LEU A 42 7.79 13.40 -4.87
CA LEU A 42 8.36 14.05 -6.05
C LEU A 42 9.37 15.11 -5.60
N LEU A 43 10.46 15.20 -6.34
CA LEU A 43 11.43 16.28 -6.20
C LEU A 43 11.70 16.85 -7.58
N THR A 44 11.39 18.13 -7.76
CA THR A 44 11.69 18.85 -9.00
C THR A 44 12.56 20.05 -8.70
N GLY A 45 13.33 20.50 -9.67
CA GLY A 45 14.19 21.67 -9.53
C GLY A 45 14.87 22.01 -10.84
N THR A 46 15.51 23.17 -10.89
CA THR A 46 16.26 23.64 -12.05
C THR A 46 17.75 23.76 -11.73
N ILE A 47 18.60 23.42 -12.70
CA ILE A 47 20.05 23.52 -12.57
C ILE A 47 20.67 24.11 -13.84
N ASP A 48 21.92 24.58 -13.73
CA ASP A 48 22.69 25.00 -14.89
C ASP A 48 22.93 23.80 -15.84
N PRO A 49 22.68 23.97 -17.16
CA PRO A 49 22.88 22.91 -18.14
C PRO A 49 24.28 22.30 -18.19
N ALA A 50 25.32 23.00 -17.73
CA ALA A 50 26.68 22.48 -17.66
C ALA A 50 26.77 21.20 -16.80
N PHE A 51 25.90 21.05 -15.80
CA PHE A 51 25.85 19.87 -14.92
C PHE A 51 25.52 18.58 -15.68
N LYS A 52 24.89 18.66 -16.86
CA LYS A 52 24.66 17.50 -17.74
C LYS A 52 25.95 16.84 -18.22
N ARG A 53 27.06 17.60 -18.28
CA ARG A 53 28.38 17.12 -18.74
C ARG A 53 29.33 16.80 -17.60
N LEU A 54 28.97 17.17 -16.37
CA LEU A 54 29.80 16.88 -15.21
C LEU A 54 29.77 15.39 -14.89
N LYS A 55 30.89 14.93 -14.33
CA LYS A 55 31.07 13.55 -13.91
C LYS A 55 31.29 13.50 -12.41
N GLY A 56 30.77 12.45 -11.79
CA GLY A 56 31.05 12.15 -10.39
C GLY A 56 32.46 11.60 -10.17
N PRO A 57 32.84 11.35 -8.90
CA PRO A 57 34.11 10.70 -8.54
C PRO A 57 34.33 9.33 -9.18
N ASP A 58 33.24 8.68 -9.60
CA ASP A 58 33.19 7.39 -10.30
C ASP A 58 33.39 7.51 -11.82
N ASN A 59 33.66 8.71 -12.34
CA ASN A 59 33.84 9.02 -13.76
C ASN A 59 32.59 8.74 -14.65
N ARG A 60 31.41 8.52 -14.03
CA ARG A 60 30.10 8.44 -14.67
C ARG A 60 29.42 9.82 -14.64
N PRO A 61 28.36 10.06 -15.42
CA PRO A 61 27.59 11.32 -15.32
C PRO A 61 27.18 11.59 -13.86
N LEU A 62 27.29 12.86 -13.44
CA LEU A 62 26.86 13.30 -12.11
C LEU A 62 25.34 13.11 -11.96
N LEU A 63 24.58 13.53 -12.98
CA LEU A 63 23.13 13.32 -13.11
C LEU A 63 22.87 12.17 -14.10
N ASP A 64 23.03 10.94 -13.62
CA ASP A 64 22.83 9.70 -14.37
C ASP A 64 21.41 9.14 -14.13
N TYR A 65 20.66 8.92 -15.22
CA TYR A 65 19.28 8.44 -15.18
C TYR A 65 19.18 7.13 -14.41
N GLY A 66 18.27 7.05 -13.43
CA GLY A 66 18.02 5.82 -12.66
C GLY A 66 19.17 5.39 -11.73
N ALA A 67 20.30 6.11 -11.72
CA ALA A 67 21.47 5.80 -10.91
C ALA A 67 21.90 6.96 -10.00
N THR A 68 21.19 8.08 -10.02
CA THR A 68 21.46 9.23 -9.15
C THR A 68 20.23 9.49 -8.30
N VAL A 69 20.40 9.50 -6.98
CA VAL A 69 19.37 9.92 -6.03
C VAL A 69 19.71 11.31 -5.53
N ILE A 70 18.69 12.17 -5.43
CA ILE A 70 18.80 13.51 -4.90
C ILE A 70 18.03 13.56 -3.58
N TYR A 71 18.67 14.07 -2.54
CA TYR A 71 18.09 14.31 -1.23
C TYR A 71 17.98 15.81 -0.98
N ALA A 72 16.81 16.26 -0.52
CA ALA A 72 16.63 17.60 0.01
C ALA A 72 16.78 17.55 1.53
N GLU A 73 17.77 18.26 2.06
CA GLU A 73 18.02 18.38 3.50
C GLU A 73 17.66 19.80 3.96
N ALA A 74 16.96 19.90 5.08
CA ALA A 74 16.81 21.16 5.82
C ALA A 74 16.99 20.90 7.32
N ASP A 75 17.77 21.76 7.98
CA ASP A 75 18.00 21.71 9.44
C ASP A 75 18.49 20.32 9.92
N GLY A 76 19.33 19.68 9.10
CA GLY A 76 19.88 18.35 9.38
C GLY A 76 18.90 17.19 9.16
N GLN A 77 17.68 17.44 8.68
CA GLN A 77 16.68 16.41 8.40
C GLN A 77 16.48 16.25 6.89
N ILE A 78 16.37 15.01 6.43
CA ILE A 78 15.95 14.73 5.04
C ILE A 78 14.46 15.06 4.95
N ARG A 79 14.11 15.99 4.07
CA ARG A 79 12.75 16.48 3.83
C ARG A 79 12.17 15.99 2.52
N GLY A 80 13.00 15.49 1.62
CA GLY A 80 12.58 15.00 0.31
C GLY A 80 13.63 14.10 -0.31
N THR A 81 13.21 13.18 -1.16
CA THR A 81 14.09 12.26 -1.88
C THR A 81 13.51 11.94 -3.24
N GLY A 82 14.36 11.76 -4.24
CA GLY A 82 13.93 11.23 -5.52
C GLY A 82 15.09 10.68 -6.34
N ILE A 83 14.84 9.57 -7.03
CA ILE A 83 15.72 9.05 -8.08
C ILE A 83 15.53 9.94 -9.31
N TYR A 84 16.63 10.43 -9.87
CA TYR A 84 16.64 11.25 -11.06
C TYR A 84 16.11 10.45 -12.27
N ARG A 85 15.03 10.94 -12.88
CA ARG A 85 14.32 10.27 -13.99
C ARG A 85 14.42 11.02 -15.29
N ASN A 86 14.36 12.35 -15.31
CA ASN A 86 14.48 13.05 -16.58
C ASN A 86 14.90 14.48 -16.36
N GLY A 87 15.41 15.10 -17.41
CA GLY A 87 15.65 16.52 -17.42
C GLY A 87 15.14 17.15 -18.70
N VAL A 88 14.24 18.12 -18.59
CA VAL A 88 13.67 18.86 -19.72
C VAL A 88 14.26 20.27 -19.76
N TRP A 89 14.46 20.81 -20.97
CA TRP A 89 14.87 22.21 -21.13
C TRP A 89 13.75 23.14 -20.69
N ASP A 90 14.06 24.08 -19.80
CA ASP A 90 13.17 25.12 -19.33
C ASP A 90 13.85 26.48 -19.54
N GLY A 91 13.65 27.04 -20.74
CA GLY A 91 14.39 28.20 -21.21
C GLY A 91 15.91 27.96 -21.17
N PRO A 92 16.70 28.79 -20.45
CA PRO A 92 18.14 28.61 -20.30
C PRO A 92 18.53 27.59 -19.21
N LYS A 93 17.56 27.05 -18.46
CA LYS A 93 17.78 26.13 -17.35
C LYS A 93 17.45 24.70 -17.74
N TRP A 94 17.99 23.75 -16.99
CA TRP A 94 17.67 22.34 -17.11
C TRP A 94 16.80 21.92 -15.93
N ARG A 95 15.53 21.61 -16.17
CA ARG A 95 14.57 21.19 -15.14
C ARG A 95 14.68 19.69 -14.92
N LEU A 96 15.03 19.28 -13.70
CA LEU A 96 15.12 17.89 -13.28
C LEU A 96 13.79 17.41 -12.72
N ASP A 97 13.41 16.20 -13.09
CA ASP A 97 12.29 15.44 -12.54
C ASP A 97 12.84 14.21 -11.80
N CYS A 98 12.54 14.14 -10.50
CA CYS A 98 12.89 13.02 -9.65
C CYS A 98 11.61 12.48 -8.98
N ALA A 99 11.56 11.16 -8.77
CA ALA A 99 10.47 10.53 -8.02
C ALA A 99 11.03 9.58 -6.97
N GLY A 100 10.29 9.40 -5.88
CA GLY A 100 10.64 8.48 -4.80
C GLY A 100 10.73 7.03 -5.22
N PHE A 101 11.10 6.20 -4.26
CA PHE A 101 11.46 4.81 -4.48
C PHE A 101 10.23 3.98 -4.86
N THR A 102 9.05 4.31 -4.35
CA THR A 102 7.78 3.62 -4.68
C THR A 102 7.32 3.82 -6.12
N ALA A 103 7.93 4.73 -6.88
CA ALA A 103 7.70 4.80 -8.32
C ALA A 103 8.58 3.83 -9.12
N TYR A 104 9.55 3.15 -8.50
CA TYR A 104 10.46 2.21 -9.15
C TYR A 104 9.77 0.95 -9.71
N PRO A 105 8.78 0.34 -9.00
CA PRO A 105 8.05 -0.82 -9.52
C PRO A 105 7.22 -0.54 -10.79
N THR A 106 6.93 0.72 -11.11
CA THR A 106 6.07 1.09 -12.25
C THR A 106 6.67 0.63 -13.57
N GLY A 107 5.92 -0.20 -14.29
CA GLY A 107 6.33 -0.79 -15.57
C GLY A 107 7.35 -1.92 -15.46
N MET A 108 7.67 -2.38 -14.25
CA MET A 108 8.46 -3.60 -14.04
C MET A 108 7.53 -4.81 -14.04
N GLY A 109 7.81 -5.79 -14.89
CA GLY A 109 7.10 -7.07 -14.87
C GLY A 109 7.58 -7.99 -13.75
N TYR A 110 6.75 -8.94 -13.36
CA TYR A 110 7.15 -10.00 -12.43
C TYR A 110 7.85 -11.13 -13.20
N GLU A 111 9.07 -11.48 -12.83
CA GLU A 111 9.89 -12.40 -13.63
C GLU A 111 9.78 -13.88 -13.22
N ARG A 112 8.95 -14.18 -12.21
CA ARG A 112 8.77 -15.53 -11.64
C ARG A 112 7.31 -15.92 -11.66
N GLU A 113 6.99 -17.07 -11.11
CA GLU A 113 5.63 -17.46 -10.80
C GLU A 113 5.46 -17.48 -9.27
N ALA A 114 4.36 -16.92 -8.78
CA ALA A 114 3.97 -17.00 -7.38
C ALA A 114 2.45 -17.11 -7.27
N SER A 115 2.01 -17.92 -6.32
CA SER A 115 0.61 -18.19 -6.04
C SER A 115 0.36 -17.97 -4.55
N PHE A 116 -0.66 -17.19 -4.25
CA PHE A 116 -1.00 -16.76 -2.90
C PHE A 116 -2.41 -17.22 -2.57
N ILE A 117 -2.57 -17.87 -1.43
CA ILE A 117 -3.85 -18.41 -0.94
C ILE A 117 -4.05 -17.87 0.47
N GLN A 118 -5.22 -17.27 0.72
CA GLN A 118 -5.56 -16.64 2.00
C GLN A 118 -4.43 -15.75 2.54
N THR A 119 -3.81 -14.96 1.66
CA THR A 119 -2.64 -14.15 1.99
C THR A 119 -3.04 -12.69 2.23
N ASP A 120 -2.39 -12.04 3.20
CA ASP A 120 -2.57 -10.61 3.42
C ASP A 120 -2.10 -9.81 2.18
N PRO A 121 -2.89 -8.85 1.66
CA PRO A 121 -2.43 -7.91 0.65
C PRO A 121 -1.07 -7.27 0.94
N LEU A 122 -0.79 -6.91 2.20
CA LEU A 122 0.50 -6.32 2.56
C LEU A 122 1.66 -7.33 2.48
N ASP A 123 1.40 -8.62 2.67
CA ASP A 123 2.40 -9.68 2.46
C ASP A 123 2.70 -9.86 0.97
N ILE A 124 1.72 -9.67 0.10
CA ILE A 124 1.93 -9.65 -1.36
C ILE A 124 2.78 -8.43 -1.74
N VAL A 125 2.51 -7.25 -1.18
CA VAL A 125 3.35 -6.05 -1.40
C VAL A 125 4.80 -6.28 -0.92
N ARG A 126 4.99 -6.89 0.26
CA ARG A 126 6.32 -7.28 0.76
C ARG A 126 7.02 -8.26 -0.17
N HIS A 127 6.29 -9.25 -0.69
CA HIS A 127 6.82 -10.20 -1.66
C HIS A 127 7.27 -9.50 -2.96
N ILE A 128 6.47 -8.56 -3.47
CA ILE A 128 6.82 -7.76 -4.66
C ILE A 128 8.12 -6.99 -4.41
N TRP A 129 8.25 -6.28 -3.28
CA TRP A 129 9.47 -5.56 -2.95
C TRP A 129 10.68 -6.49 -2.74
N ALA A 130 10.49 -7.63 -2.09
CA ALA A 130 11.55 -8.62 -1.94
C ALA A 130 12.01 -9.17 -3.31
N HIS A 131 11.08 -9.41 -4.24
CA HIS A 131 11.38 -9.80 -5.61
C HIS A 131 12.19 -8.73 -6.34
N ILE A 132 11.73 -7.47 -6.32
CA ILE A 132 12.41 -6.34 -6.94
C ILE A 132 13.82 -6.19 -6.38
N GLN A 133 13.99 -6.21 -5.06
CA GLN A 133 15.31 -6.02 -4.44
C GLN A 133 16.23 -7.24 -4.54
N ALA A 134 15.70 -8.43 -4.90
CA ALA A 134 16.52 -9.61 -5.18
C ALA A 134 17.06 -9.65 -6.62
N GLY A 135 16.57 -8.78 -7.51
CA GLY A 135 17.06 -8.65 -8.88
C GLY A 135 18.49 -8.11 -8.95
N GLY A 136 19.15 -8.32 -10.10
CA GLY A 136 20.49 -7.83 -10.34
C GLY A 136 20.49 -6.30 -10.46
N ARG A 137 21.19 -5.60 -9.57
CA ARG A 137 21.30 -4.12 -9.55
C ARG A 137 19.95 -3.40 -9.37
N SER A 138 19.02 -3.98 -8.63
CA SER A 138 17.70 -3.40 -8.34
C SER A 138 17.40 -3.26 -6.85
N ASN A 139 18.35 -3.61 -5.98
CA ASN A 139 18.22 -3.44 -4.54
C ASN A 139 18.42 -1.97 -4.17
N LEU A 140 17.32 -1.29 -3.84
CA LEU A 140 17.35 0.12 -3.47
C LEU A 140 17.75 0.37 -2.00
N GLY A 141 17.87 -0.69 -1.19
CA GLY A 141 18.07 -0.55 0.25
C GLY A 141 16.81 -0.05 0.96
N LEU A 142 15.64 -0.22 0.33
CA LEU A 142 14.34 0.12 0.92
C LEU A 142 13.94 -0.95 1.92
N VAL A 143 13.73 -0.53 3.17
CA VAL A 143 13.18 -1.38 4.24
C VAL A 143 11.67 -1.27 4.21
N VAL A 144 10.98 -2.37 3.97
CA VAL A 144 9.51 -2.40 3.94
C VAL A 144 8.97 -2.78 5.32
N ASP A 145 7.99 -2.03 5.82
CA ASP A 145 7.32 -2.31 7.10
C ASP A 145 6.81 -3.76 7.16
N SER A 146 7.29 -4.50 8.16
CA SER A 146 6.99 -5.91 8.41
C SER A 146 5.92 -6.14 9.49
N THR A 147 5.42 -5.07 10.11
CA THR A 147 4.60 -5.14 11.33
C THR A 147 3.11 -4.93 11.07
N THR A 148 2.77 -4.13 10.07
CA THR A 148 1.36 -3.82 9.75
C THR A 148 0.68 -5.00 9.04
N THR A 149 -0.52 -5.38 9.50
CA THR A 149 -1.34 -6.42 8.87
C THR A 149 -2.74 -5.90 8.60
N THR A 150 -3.41 -6.46 7.60
CA THR A 150 -4.82 -6.21 7.29
C THR A 150 -5.69 -7.42 7.70
N PRO A 151 -7.00 -7.25 7.91
CA PRO A 151 -7.94 -8.37 8.10
C PRO A 151 -8.38 -9.00 6.78
N VAL A 152 -7.96 -8.47 5.62
CA VAL A 152 -8.34 -8.98 4.30
C VAL A 152 -7.41 -10.13 3.90
N ARG A 153 -7.97 -11.14 3.24
CA ARG A 153 -7.23 -12.30 2.74
C ARG A 153 -7.56 -12.48 1.26
N LEU A 154 -6.52 -12.49 0.43
CA LEU A 154 -6.61 -12.67 -1.01
C LEU A 154 -6.17 -14.07 -1.43
N GLY A 155 -6.73 -14.49 -2.57
CA GLY A 155 -6.53 -15.82 -3.11
C GLY A 155 -7.33 -16.88 -2.35
N TRP A 156 -7.90 -17.80 -3.11
CA TRP A 156 -8.74 -18.87 -2.61
C TRP A 156 -8.29 -20.20 -3.19
N PHE A 157 -8.65 -21.30 -2.53
CA PHE A 157 -8.47 -22.60 -3.13
C PHE A 157 -9.33 -22.70 -4.40
N THR A 158 -8.78 -23.28 -5.46
CA THR A 158 -9.61 -23.71 -6.60
C THR A 158 -10.67 -24.71 -6.12
N ALA A 159 -11.79 -24.85 -6.84
CA ALA A 159 -12.84 -25.81 -6.48
C ALA A 159 -12.32 -27.24 -6.27
N ALA A 160 -11.35 -27.68 -7.09
CA ALA A 160 -10.71 -28.99 -6.96
C ALA A 160 -9.80 -29.08 -5.72
N ALA A 161 -9.02 -28.03 -5.42
CA ALA A 161 -8.17 -27.99 -4.24
C ALA A 161 -9.00 -27.93 -2.95
N ALA A 162 -10.10 -27.16 -2.94
CA ALA A 162 -11.04 -27.10 -1.83
C ALA A 162 -11.80 -28.41 -1.63
N ALA A 163 -12.19 -29.10 -2.71
CA ALA A 163 -12.81 -30.42 -2.62
C ALA A 163 -11.84 -31.45 -2.03
N ARG A 164 -10.57 -31.47 -2.46
CA ARG A 164 -9.53 -32.31 -1.88
C ARG A 164 -9.27 -31.96 -0.41
N GLN A 165 -9.23 -30.68 -0.07
CA GLN A 165 -9.05 -30.23 1.30
C GLN A 165 -10.22 -30.68 2.20
N SER A 166 -11.45 -30.53 1.71
CA SER A 166 -12.66 -30.99 2.40
C SER A 166 -12.66 -32.50 2.59
N SER A 167 -12.26 -33.31 1.59
CA SER A 167 -12.18 -34.76 1.73
C SER A 167 -11.07 -35.21 2.69
N ILE A 168 -9.94 -34.49 2.74
CA ILE A 168 -8.87 -34.73 3.71
C ILE A 168 -9.33 -34.34 5.14
N VAL A 169 -10.05 -33.23 5.31
CA VAL A 169 -10.63 -32.86 6.62
C VAL A 169 -11.68 -33.87 7.07
N GLN A 170 -12.56 -34.34 6.18
CA GLN A 170 -13.51 -35.43 6.49
C GLN A 170 -12.81 -36.73 6.88
N ALA A 171 -11.70 -37.07 6.21
CA ALA A 171 -10.87 -38.21 6.58
C ALA A 171 -10.23 -38.01 7.96
N ALA A 172 -9.69 -36.82 8.24
CA ALA A 172 -9.09 -36.45 9.51
C ALA A 172 -10.10 -36.51 10.66
N GLU A 173 -11.31 -35.98 10.48
CA GLU A 173 -12.41 -36.06 11.45
C GLU A 173 -12.79 -37.53 11.71
N ALA A 174 -12.98 -38.34 10.66
CA ALA A 174 -13.33 -39.75 10.80
C ALA A 174 -12.23 -40.56 11.53
N ILE A 175 -10.95 -40.26 11.26
CA ILE A 175 -9.81 -40.88 11.96
C ILE A 175 -9.75 -40.42 13.41
N ARG A 176 -9.90 -39.12 13.68
CA ARG A 176 -9.92 -38.56 15.04
C ARG A 176 -11.04 -39.19 15.86
N ASP A 177 -12.24 -39.25 15.31
CA ASP A 177 -13.40 -39.85 15.96
C ASP A 177 -13.17 -41.34 16.22
N ARG A 178 -12.54 -42.06 15.27
CA ARG A 178 -12.14 -43.46 15.47
C ARG A 178 -11.12 -43.61 16.60
N LEU A 179 -10.10 -42.75 16.67
CA LEU A 179 -9.08 -42.74 17.73
C LEU A 179 -9.67 -42.41 19.11
N ASN A 180 -10.69 -41.55 19.15
CA ASN A 180 -11.46 -41.24 20.37
C ASN A 180 -12.30 -42.42 20.88
N THR A 181 -12.49 -43.48 20.08
CA THR A 181 -13.14 -44.72 20.51
C THR A 181 -12.15 -45.80 20.94
N ILE A 182 -12.63 -46.85 21.61
CA ILE A 182 -11.80 -48.02 21.95
C ILE A 182 -11.52 -48.95 20.76
N ASN A 183 -12.06 -48.66 19.58
CA ASN A 183 -11.98 -49.55 18.42
C ASN A 183 -10.55 -49.70 17.87
N VAL A 184 -10.30 -50.86 17.24
CA VAL A 184 -9.02 -51.12 16.57
C VAL A 184 -8.86 -50.22 15.34
N ILE A 185 -7.66 -49.66 15.21
CA ILE A 185 -7.17 -48.87 14.07
C ILE A 185 -5.75 -49.35 13.74
N ASN A 186 -5.42 -49.41 12.46
CA ASN A 186 -4.10 -49.82 11.99
C ASN A 186 -3.08 -48.67 12.14
N SER A 187 -1.78 -48.99 12.02
CA SER A 187 -0.70 -47.98 12.08
C SER A 187 -0.67 -47.03 10.88
N ASP A 188 -1.40 -47.33 9.81
CA ASP A 188 -1.62 -46.45 8.65
C ASP A 188 -2.90 -45.60 8.80
N TRP A 189 -3.50 -45.59 9.98
CA TRP A 189 -4.77 -44.91 10.30
C TRP A 189 -5.99 -45.39 9.50
N THR A 190 -5.93 -46.60 8.93
CA THR A 190 -7.09 -47.27 8.32
C THR A 190 -7.69 -48.34 9.24
N TRP A 191 -8.85 -48.88 8.87
CA TRP A 191 -9.46 -50.04 9.52
C TRP A 191 -10.40 -50.79 8.55
N THR A 192 -10.76 -52.02 8.89
CA THR A 192 -11.73 -52.80 8.11
C THR A 192 -13.08 -52.09 8.07
N GLY A 193 -13.55 -51.75 6.86
CA GLY A 193 -14.79 -50.99 6.66
C GLY A 193 -14.64 -49.48 6.86
N ALA A 194 -13.41 -48.94 6.83
CA ALA A 194 -13.20 -47.50 6.85
C ALA A 194 -13.93 -46.81 5.68
N PRO A 195 -14.47 -45.59 5.89
CA PRO A 195 -15.02 -44.77 4.81
C PRO A 195 -14.02 -44.62 3.67
N GLN A 196 -14.50 -44.55 2.42
CA GLN A 196 -13.63 -44.41 1.25
C GLN A 196 -12.71 -43.18 1.33
N VAL A 197 -13.19 -42.08 1.91
CA VAL A 197 -12.39 -40.87 2.14
C VAL A 197 -11.19 -41.11 3.05
N VAL A 198 -11.32 -41.98 4.06
CA VAL A 198 -10.20 -42.39 4.93
C VAL A 198 -9.22 -43.23 4.14
N VAL A 199 -9.69 -44.21 3.36
CA VAL A 199 -8.81 -45.06 2.53
C VAL A 199 -8.01 -44.21 1.53
N GLN A 200 -8.62 -43.16 0.98
CA GLN A 200 -7.99 -42.27 0.01
C GLN A 200 -6.93 -41.34 0.62
N HIS A 201 -7.11 -40.90 1.87
CA HIS A 201 -6.31 -39.81 2.46
C HIS A 201 -5.55 -40.17 3.73
N ALA A 202 -5.69 -41.37 4.29
CA ALA A 202 -4.99 -41.75 5.53
C ALA A 202 -3.45 -41.63 5.38
N ALA A 203 -2.90 -41.96 4.21
CA ALA A 203 -1.48 -41.80 3.92
C ALA A 203 -1.03 -40.32 3.94
N ASP A 204 -1.88 -39.41 3.43
CA ASP A 204 -1.64 -37.97 3.41
C ASP A 204 -1.65 -37.37 4.84
N LEU A 205 -2.26 -38.05 5.81
CA LEU A 205 -2.40 -37.62 7.20
C LEU A 205 -1.35 -38.27 8.12
N VAL A 206 -1.18 -39.58 8.04
CA VAL A 206 -0.26 -40.33 8.91
C VAL A 206 1.21 -40.02 8.58
N GLY A 207 1.54 -39.76 7.31
CA GLY A 207 2.90 -39.46 6.90
C GLY A 207 3.48 -38.20 7.55
N PRO A 208 2.81 -37.03 7.46
CA PRO A 208 3.20 -35.82 8.18
C PRO A 208 3.20 -35.99 9.70
N TYR A 209 2.20 -36.67 10.27
CA TYR A 209 2.15 -36.92 11.71
C TYR A 209 3.38 -37.70 12.22
N VAL A 210 3.74 -38.81 11.55
CA VAL A 210 4.87 -39.66 11.95
C VAL A 210 6.22 -38.94 11.76
N ARG A 211 6.34 -38.13 10.71
CA ARG A 211 7.58 -37.37 10.44
C ARG A 211 7.82 -36.23 11.44
N GLY A 212 6.76 -35.68 12.03
CA GLY A 212 6.86 -34.48 12.86
C GLY A 212 7.27 -33.25 12.05
N ASP A 213 7.63 -32.17 12.74
CA ASP A 213 8.32 -31.04 12.10
C ASP A 213 9.73 -31.51 11.74
N GLU A 214 10.10 -31.36 10.47
CA GLU A 214 11.42 -31.72 9.93
C GLU A 214 12.59 -30.99 10.62
N ASN A 215 12.29 -29.95 11.40
CA ASN A 215 13.25 -29.19 12.21
C ASN A 215 13.20 -29.52 13.72
N SER A 216 12.35 -30.47 14.15
CA SER A 216 12.26 -30.90 15.54
C SER A 216 13.15 -32.13 15.83
N ASN A 217 13.82 -32.15 16.99
CA ASN A 217 14.62 -33.29 17.46
C ASN A 217 13.78 -34.35 18.19
N ASP A 218 12.46 -34.31 18.04
CA ASP A 218 11.55 -35.21 18.75
C ASP A 218 11.54 -36.61 18.09
N GLU A 219 11.34 -37.66 18.88
CA GLU A 219 11.19 -39.01 18.34
C GLU A 219 9.98 -39.07 17.38
N PRO A 220 10.06 -39.86 16.28
CA PRO A 220 8.96 -40.00 15.32
C PRO A 220 7.65 -40.36 16.03
N ALA A 221 6.58 -39.63 15.74
CA ALA A 221 5.33 -39.84 16.45
C ALA A 221 4.79 -41.25 16.19
N ASN A 222 4.50 -42.00 17.25
CA ASN A 222 3.90 -43.34 17.11
C ASN A 222 2.46 -43.20 16.60
N PRO A 223 2.10 -43.71 15.41
CA PRO A 223 0.75 -43.62 14.85
C PRO A 223 -0.29 -44.41 15.64
N GLN A 224 0.12 -45.31 16.54
CA GLN A 224 -0.76 -46.02 17.46
C GLN A 224 -0.99 -45.26 18.78
N ASN A 225 -0.23 -44.20 19.07
CA ASN A 225 -0.47 -43.35 20.22
C ASN A 225 -1.69 -42.46 19.98
N ARG A 226 -2.82 -42.84 20.58
CA ARG A 226 -4.11 -42.18 20.37
C ARG A 226 -4.12 -40.73 20.85
N GLU A 227 -3.50 -40.44 21.99
CA GLU A 227 -3.55 -39.10 22.59
C GLU A 227 -2.84 -38.07 21.72
N THR A 228 -1.65 -38.39 21.24
CA THR A 228 -0.87 -37.51 20.36
C THR A 228 -1.48 -37.42 18.97
N GLY A 229 -2.02 -38.52 18.44
CA GLY A 229 -2.75 -38.53 17.17
C GLY A 229 -3.99 -37.65 17.18
N ILE A 230 -4.80 -37.71 18.25
CA ILE A 230 -5.99 -36.87 18.42
C ILE A 230 -5.59 -35.39 18.50
N LYS A 231 -4.60 -35.04 19.33
CA LYS A 231 -4.13 -33.64 19.46
C LYS A 231 -3.66 -33.08 18.12
N TRP A 232 -2.89 -33.86 17.38
CA TRP A 232 -2.42 -33.45 16.05
C TRP A 232 -3.56 -33.28 15.06
N LEU A 233 -4.52 -34.21 15.02
CA LEU A 233 -5.67 -34.13 14.13
C LEU A 233 -6.58 -32.93 14.46
N ASP A 234 -6.76 -32.61 15.75
CA ASP A 234 -7.53 -31.42 16.15
C ASP A 234 -6.85 -30.13 15.67
N SER A 235 -5.53 -29.99 15.83
CA SER A 235 -4.78 -28.86 15.25
C SER A 235 -4.88 -28.84 13.72
N PHE A 236 -4.68 -29.99 13.07
CA PHE A 236 -4.76 -30.12 11.63
C PHE A 236 -6.11 -29.68 11.07
N ILE A 237 -7.21 -30.10 11.71
CA ILE A 237 -8.58 -29.74 11.35
C ILE A 237 -8.77 -28.23 11.59
N GLN A 238 -8.42 -27.71 12.77
CA GLN A 238 -8.60 -26.29 13.11
C GLN A 238 -7.88 -25.35 12.14
N GLU A 239 -6.67 -25.70 11.69
CA GLU A 239 -5.91 -24.94 10.69
C GLU A 239 -6.57 -24.93 9.30
N ARG A 240 -7.49 -25.86 9.03
CA ARG A 240 -8.00 -26.15 7.67
C ARG A 240 -9.50 -25.94 7.54
N VAL A 241 -10.22 -25.70 8.64
CA VAL A 241 -11.61 -25.24 8.64
C VAL A 241 -11.65 -23.76 8.27
N GLY A 242 -11.99 -23.44 7.02
CA GLY A 242 -12.17 -22.05 6.58
C GLY A 242 -11.80 -21.73 5.12
N GLY A 243 -11.27 -22.68 4.37
CA GLY A 243 -11.00 -22.52 2.94
C GLY A 243 -12.29 -22.57 2.12
N VAL A 244 -12.99 -21.44 1.96
CA VAL A 244 -14.10 -21.34 1.01
C VAL A 244 -13.51 -21.38 -0.40
N ALA A 245 -13.92 -22.36 -1.20
CA ALA A 245 -13.62 -22.36 -2.64
C ALA A 245 -14.42 -21.24 -3.30
N THR A 246 -13.74 -20.38 -4.07
CA THR A 246 -14.39 -19.44 -4.96
C THR A 246 -13.89 -19.68 -6.38
N ASP A 247 -14.66 -19.25 -7.37
CA ASP A 247 -14.27 -19.32 -8.79
C ASP A 247 -13.07 -18.43 -9.12
N GLU A 248 -12.55 -17.65 -8.15
CA GLU A 248 -11.44 -16.71 -8.35
C GLU A 248 -10.07 -17.36 -8.21
N GLY A 249 -9.95 -18.52 -7.55
CA GLY A 249 -8.67 -19.23 -7.39
C GLY A 249 -7.62 -18.42 -6.61
N PRO A 250 -6.35 -18.88 -6.62
CA PRO A 250 -5.26 -18.18 -5.96
C PRO A 250 -5.02 -16.80 -6.57
N PHE A 251 -4.48 -15.87 -5.79
CA PHE A 251 -3.94 -14.64 -6.37
C PHE A 251 -2.59 -14.99 -7.00
N GLU A 252 -2.40 -14.65 -8.26
CA GLU A 252 -1.22 -15.04 -9.03
C GLU A 252 -0.40 -13.83 -9.47
N LEU A 253 0.91 -13.98 -9.36
CA LEU A 253 1.88 -13.13 -10.05
C LEU A 253 2.65 -14.02 -11.02
N ASN A 254 2.67 -13.67 -12.30
CA ASN A 254 3.38 -14.44 -13.32
C ASN A 254 3.89 -13.54 -14.47
N PRO A 255 4.84 -14.00 -15.28
CA PRO A 255 5.48 -13.13 -16.28
C PRO A 255 4.61 -12.77 -17.48
N TRP A 256 3.50 -13.48 -17.70
CA TRP A 256 2.62 -13.26 -18.86
C TRP A 256 1.39 -12.40 -18.56
N THR A 257 1.02 -12.22 -17.29
CA THR A 257 -0.09 -11.32 -16.88
C THR A 257 0.35 -10.17 -15.98
N THR A 258 1.55 -10.22 -15.41
CA THR A 258 2.05 -9.19 -14.48
C THR A 258 3.19 -8.41 -15.13
N ASP A 259 2.83 -7.39 -15.90
CA ASP A 259 3.74 -6.50 -16.64
C ASP A 259 4.04 -5.17 -15.89
N ASP A 260 3.25 -4.82 -14.88
CA ASP A 260 3.45 -3.62 -14.06
C ASP A 260 3.19 -3.89 -12.56
N LEU A 261 4.27 -4.13 -11.82
CA LEU A 261 4.28 -4.34 -10.38
C LEU A 261 3.81 -3.10 -9.60
N GLY A 262 4.02 -1.88 -10.11
CA GLY A 262 3.48 -0.66 -9.51
C GLY A 262 1.96 -0.64 -9.56
N SER A 263 1.39 -0.96 -10.72
CA SER A 263 -0.07 -1.08 -10.88
C SER A 263 -0.67 -2.19 -9.99
N VAL A 264 0.05 -3.29 -9.76
CA VAL A 264 -0.39 -4.32 -8.81
C VAL A 264 -0.50 -3.76 -7.39
N ILE A 265 0.53 -3.04 -6.91
CA ILE A 265 0.52 -2.42 -5.57
C ILE A 265 -0.65 -1.42 -5.45
N ASP A 266 -0.87 -0.59 -6.46
CA ASP A 266 -1.98 0.37 -6.49
C ASP A 266 -3.36 -0.31 -6.49
N ASN A 267 -3.50 -1.44 -7.17
CA ASN A 267 -4.75 -2.21 -7.15
C ASN A 267 -4.98 -2.89 -5.80
N LEU A 268 -3.90 -3.37 -5.15
CA LEU A 268 -3.98 -3.92 -3.80
C LEU A 268 -4.42 -2.85 -2.79
N SER A 269 -3.88 -1.63 -2.85
CA SER A 269 -4.27 -0.53 -1.93
C SER A 269 -5.69 -0.02 -2.18
N ARG A 270 -6.19 -0.10 -3.42
CA ARG A 270 -7.58 0.24 -3.75
C ARG A 270 -8.58 -0.84 -3.32
N SER A 271 -8.22 -2.12 -3.48
CA SER A 271 -9.09 -3.25 -3.15
C SER A 271 -9.09 -3.59 -1.66
N THR A 272 -7.99 -3.31 -0.97
CA THR A 272 -7.85 -3.38 0.48
C THR A 272 -7.35 -2.03 0.95
N PRO A 273 -8.12 -1.28 1.77
CA PRO A 273 -7.80 0.10 2.12
C PRO A 273 -6.62 0.15 3.11
N PHE A 274 -5.42 -0.21 2.65
CA PHE A 274 -4.17 0.12 3.31
C PHE A 274 -3.56 1.32 2.59
N GLU A 275 -2.79 2.09 3.33
CA GLU A 275 -2.06 3.24 2.82
C GLU A 275 -0.57 3.05 3.09
N TYR A 276 0.25 3.82 2.37
CA TYR A 276 1.69 3.77 2.54
C TYR A 276 2.34 5.14 2.33
N HIS A 277 3.53 5.32 2.90
CA HIS A 277 4.34 6.52 2.70
C HIS A 277 5.84 6.19 2.87
N GLU A 278 6.69 6.86 2.10
CA GLU A 278 8.15 6.73 2.17
C GLU A 278 8.75 7.63 3.25
N ARG A 279 9.59 7.07 4.11
CA ARG A 279 10.36 7.80 5.12
C ARG A 279 11.85 7.71 4.82
N HIS A 280 12.52 8.86 4.83
CA HIS A 280 13.96 8.96 4.66
C HIS A 280 14.61 9.69 5.83
N ARG A 281 15.72 9.17 6.33
CA ARG A 281 16.46 9.78 7.43
C ARG A 281 17.94 9.51 7.32
N TRP A 282 18.75 10.42 7.84
CA TRP A 282 20.14 10.11 8.12
C TRP A 282 20.24 8.93 9.09
N ASN A 283 21.18 8.02 8.83
CA ASN A 283 21.64 7.07 9.84
C ASN A 283 22.29 7.82 11.02
N GLN A 284 22.53 7.13 12.13
CA GLN A 284 23.08 7.74 13.35
C GLN A 284 24.40 8.50 13.11
N GLY A 285 25.25 7.99 12.21
CA GLY A 285 26.55 8.59 11.87
C GLY A 285 26.49 9.71 10.82
N ARG A 286 25.32 10.00 10.23
CA ARG A 286 25.15 10.89 9.07
C ARG A 286 26.08 10.57 7.90
N THR A 287 26.34 9.28 7.68
CA THR A 287 27.17 8.80 6.57
C THR A 287 26.33 8.27 5.41
N ALA A 288 25.11 7.83 5.71
CA ALA A 288 24.15 7.34 4.73
C ALA A 288 22.71 7.73 5.10
N VAL A 289 21.82 7.72 4.11
CA VAL A 289 20.39 7.90 4.25
C VAL A 289 19.70 6.53 4.25
N GLU A 290 18.91 6.25 5.27
CA GLU A 290 18.08 5.07 5.39
C GLU A 290 16.72 5.32 4.72
N HIS A 291 16.21 4.30 4.02
CA HIS A 291 14.96 4.36 3.27
C HIS A 291 13.96 3.36 3.83
N GLU A 292 12.73 3.79 4.08
CA GLU A 292 11.69 2.95 4.67
C GLU A 292 10.33 3.18 4.02
N LEU A 293 9.62 2.10 3.70
CA LEU A 293 8.22 2.14 3.29
C LEU A 293 7.35 1.78 4.48
N VAL A 294 6.58 2.75 4.97
CA VAL A 294 5.71 2.59 6.14
C VAL A 294 4.29 2.29 5.68
N PHE A 295 3.63 1.30 6.28
CA PHE A 295 2.23 0.99 6.01
C PHE A 295 1.30 1.51 7.11
N GLY A 296 0.03 1.71 6.76
CA GLY A 296 -1.05 1.98 7.69
C GLY A 296 -2.33 1.27 7.25
N TYR A 297 -3.08 0.72 8.20
CA TYR A 297 -4.38 0.10 7.95
C TYR A 297 -5.39 0.43 9.06
N PRO A 298 -6.65 0.78 8.71
CA PRO A 298 -7.13 1.10 7.37
C PRO A 298 -6.63 2.47 6.88
N ARG A 299 -6.00 3.26 7.75
CA ARG A 299 -5.46 4.58 7.45
C ARG A 299 -4.14 4.78 8.18
N LEU A 300 -3.23 5.53 7.57
CA LEU A 300 -2.00 6.07 8.14
C LEU A 300 -2.26 7.47 8.75
N GLY A 301 -1.38 7.94 9.62
CA GLY A 301 -1.47 9.28 10.20
C GLY A 301 -2.40 9.39 11.42
N VAL A 302 -2.42 10.57 12.02
CA VAL A 302 -3.15 10.86 13.26
C VAL A 302 -3.98 12.12 13.12
N ARG A 303 -5.05 12.21 13.93
CA ARG A 303 -5.83 13.45 14.05
C ARG A 303 -5.06 14.47 14.89
N ARG A 304 -4.68 15.60 14.29
CA ARG A 304 -3.91 16.68 14.90
C ARG A 304 -4.83 17.68 15.58
N GLU A 305 -5.13 17.43 16.84
CA GLU A 305 -5.98 18.31 17.66
C GLU A 305 -5.23 19.52 18.23
N ASN A 306 -3.90 19.47 18.26
CA ASN A 306 -3.03 20.49 18.85
C ASN A 306 -2.59 21.58 17.85
N LEU A 307 -3.03 21.49 16.58
CA LEU A 307 -2.71 22.46 15.54
C LEU A 307 -3.96 23.25 15.16
N ARG A 308 -3.79 24.49 14.69
CA ARG A 308 -4.90 25.36 14.31
C ARG A 308 -4.68 25.89 12.90
N PHE A 309 -5.53 25.51 11.96
CA PHE A 309 -5.48 26.00 10.57
C PHE A 309 -6.67 26.93 10.34
N ILE A 310 -6.40 28.23 10.19
CA ILE A 310 -7.40 29.29 10.11
C ILE A 310 -7.20 30.06 8.80
N ILE A 311 -8.24 30.03 7.95
CA ILE A 311 -8.30 30.75 6.68
C ILE A 311 -8.26 32.26 6.95
N GLY A 312 -7.33 32.94 6.29
CA GLY A 312 -7.09 34.38 6.47
C GLY A 312 -6.11 34.72 7.59
N GLU A 313 -5.69 33.75 8.42
CA GLU A 313 -4.67 33.96 9.46
C GLU A 313 -3.35 33.27 9.10
N ASN A 314 -3.29 31.95 9.22
CA ASN A 314 -2.12 31.13 8.86
C ASN A 314 -2.36 30.26 7.63
N VAL A 315 -3.55 30.33 7.02
CA VAL A 315 -3.85 29.77 5.70
C VAL A 315 -4.11 30.93 4.73
N LEU A 316 -3.27 31.07 3.71
CA LEU A 316 -3.10 32.31 2.94
C LEU A 316 -4.01 32.45 1.71
N ASN A 317 -4.33 31.34 1.05
CA ASN A 317 -5.22 31.35 -0.09
C ASN A 317 -6.65 30.99 0.34
N GLN A 318 -7.65 31.66 -0.23
CA GLN A 318 -9.01 31.17 -0.18
C GLN A 318 -9.11 29.99 -1.16
N PRO A 319 -9.38 28.77 -0.67
CA PRO A 319 -9.58 27.63 -1.56
C PRO A 319 -10.82 27.89 -2.41
N SER A 320 -10.75 27.66 -3.72
CA SER A 320 -11.95 27.72 -4.54
C SER A 320 -12.77 26.44 -4.35
N ILE A 321 -14.07 26.60 -4.09
CA ILE A 321 -14.97 25.46 -4.12
C ILE A 321 -15.20 25.11 -5.59
N THR A 322 -14.81 23.91 -6.02
CA THR A 322 -15.31 23.38 -7.29
C THR A 322 -16.75 22.91 -7.08
N ALA A 323 -17.69 23.85 -7.07
CA ALA A 323 -19.10 23.58 -6.82
C ALA A 323 -19.86 23.30 -8.12
N GLY A 324 -20.72 22.26 -8.11
CA GLY A 324 -22.06 22.40 -8.70
C GLY A 324 -22.53 21.36 -9.72
N GLU A 325 -21.66 20.77 -10.55
CA GLU A 325 -22.16 19.92 -11.66
C GLU A 325 -22.40 18.46 -11.25
N GLU A 326 -21.86 18.04 -10.11
CA GLU A 326 -21.82 16.64 -9.75
C GLU A 326 -22.93 16.17 -8.80
N TYR A 327 -23.80 17.02 -8.27
CA TYR A 327 -24.76 16.61 -7.23
C TYR A 327 -25.65 15.41 -7.63
N ALA A 328 -25.75 14.42 -6.72
CA ALA A 328 -26.65 13.29 -6.80
C ALA A 328 -27.12 12.87 -5.40
N ASN A 329 -28.40 12.58 -5.25
CA ASN A 329 -29.00 11.97 -4.05
C ASN A 329 -29.44 10.52 -4.30
N HIS A 330 -29.11 9.98 -5.47
CA HIS A 330 -29.31 8.57 -5.84
C HIS A 330 -28.11 8.09 -6.66
N VAL A 331 -27.40 7.08 -6.17
CA VAL A 331 -26.32 6.41 -6.91
C VAL A 331 -26.77 5.02 -7.31
N ARG A 332 -26.62 4.69 -8.59
CA ARG A 332 -26.69 3.32 -9.12
C ARG A 332 -25.27 2.85 -9.41
N PHE A 333 -24.85 1.76 -8.80
CA PHE A 333 -23.58 1.12 -9.08
C PHE A 333 -23.78 -0.14 -9.93
N LEU A 334 -22.93 -0.31 -10.93
CA LEU A 334 -22.90 -1.42 -11.87
C LEU A 334 -21.53 -2.10 -11.81
N GLY A 335 -21.49 -3.35 -11.39
CA GLY A 335 -20.28 -4.17 -11.27
C GLY A 335 -20.10 -5.15 -12.42
N ALA A 336 -19.35 -6.23 -12.16
CA ALA A 336 -19.12 -7.34 -13.06
C ALA A 336 -20.42 -8.05 -13.50
N GLY A 337 -20.38 -8.68 -14.68
CA GLY A 337 -21.50 -9.41 -15.28
C GLY A 337 -22.05 -8.75 -16.54
N GLU A 338 -23.00 -9.42 -17.19
CA GLU A 338 -23.66 -8.94 -18.41
C GLU A 338 -25.18 -8.88 -18.24
N GLY A 339 -25.79 -7.81 -18.77
CA GLY A 339 -27.22 -7.62 -18.77
C GLY A 339 -27.86 -7.73 -17.37
N ARG A 340 -28.71 -8.75 -17.20
CA ARG A 340 -29.46 -8.98 -15.95
C ARG A 340 -28.62 -9.55 -14.81
N ASP A 341 -27.49 -10.18 -15.14
CA ASP A 341 -26.63 -10.87 -14.17
C ASP A 341 -25.53 -9.95 -13.63
N MET A 342 -25.56 -8.67 -14.02
CA MET A 342 -24.67 -7.65 -13.48
C MET A 342 -24.88 -7.43 -11.98
N VAL A 343 -23.78 -7.37 -11.24
CA VAL A 343 -23.79 -6.85 -9.87
C VAL A 343 -24.36 -5.44 -9.92
N ARG A 344 -25.47 -5.20 -9.22
CA ARG A 344 -26.14 -3.90 -9.22
C ARG A 344 -26.56 -3.52 -7.81
N LYS A 345 -26.23 -2.30 -7.43
CA LYS A 345 -26.65 -1.70 -6.16
C LYS A 345 -27.18 -0.29 -6.36
N GLU A 346 -28.21 0.07 -5.60
CA GLU A 346 -28.76 1.42 -5.58
C GLU A 346 -28.73 1.94 -4.15
N VAL A 347 -28.15 3.12 -3.96
CA VAL A 347 -28.08 3.81 -2.68
C VAL A 347 -28.67 5.20 -2.86
N ARG A 348 -29.56 5.61 -1.96
CA ARG A 348 -30.25 6.89 -2.04
C ARG A 348 -30.43 7.51 -0.66
N ILE A 349 -30.48 8.83 -0.64
CA ILE A 349 -30.94 9.60 0.51
C ILE A 349 -32.22 10.34 0.13
N ASP A 350 -33.10 10.55 1.10
CA ASP A 350 -34.16 11.55 0.97
C ASP A 350 -33.74 12.79 1.74
N ASP A 351 -33.26 13.79 1.01
CA ASP A 351 -32.79 15.07 1.54
C ASP A 351 -33.76 16.21 1.26
N GLY A 352 -35.00 15.88 0.88
CA GLY A 352 -36.04 16.87 0.53
C GLY A 352 -35.76 17.63 -0.78
N ARG A 353 -34.74 17.24 -1.56
CA ARG A 353 -34.38 17.84 -2.85
C ARG A 353 -34.86 16.98 -4.02
N LEU A 354 -34.84 17.56 -5.23
CA LEU A 354 -35.16 16.81 -6.46
C LEU A 354 -34.22 15.62 -6.63
N ARG A 355 -34.80 14.47 -7.01
CA ARG A 355 -34.04 13.25 -7.30
C ARG A 355 -33.09 13.49 -8.48
N ARG A 356 -31.79 13.34 -8.23
CA ARG A 356 -30.72 13.31 -9.23
C ARG A 356 -30.01 11.97 -9.11
N MET A 357 -30.15 11.14 -10.16
CA MET A 357 -29.48 9.85 -10.24
C MET A 357 -28.19 9.94 -11.03
N VAL A 358 -27.12 9.33 -10.51
CA VAL A 358 -25.89 9.05 -11.25
C VAL A 358 -25.66 7.54 -11.32
N THR A 359 -25.08 7.07 -12.42
CA THR A 359 -24.64 5.68 -12.56
C THR A 359 -23.11 5.63 -12.51
N VAL A 360 -22.56 4.77 -11.67
CA VAL A 360 -21.13 4.45 -11.57
C VAL A 360 -20.93 3.01 -12.02
N GLU A 361 -19.89 2.76 -12.79
CA GLU A 361 -19.59 1.44 -13.33
C GLU A 361 -18.14 1.06 -13.03
N ASP A 362 -17.96 -0.15 -12.48
CA ASP A 362 -16.66 -0.78 -12.28
C ASP A 362 -16.80 -2.29 -12.50
N LYS A 363 -16.42 -2.75 -13.70
CA LYS A 363 -16.53 -4.17 -14.09
C LYS A 363 -15.64 -5.11 -13.30
N SER A 364 -14.68 -4.59 -12.51
CA SER A 364 -13.85 -5.42 -11.65
C SER A 364 -14.61 -5.88 -10.38
N VAL A 365 -15.63 -5.14 -9.95
CA VAL A 365 -16.34 -5.40 -8.70
C VAL A 365 -17.35 -6.53 -8.87
N ARG A 366 -17.03 -7.67 -8.27
CA ARG A 366 -17.87 -8.88 -8.26
C ARG A 366 -18.72 -9.03 -6.99
N SER A 367 -18.38 -8.31 -5.92
CA SER A 367 -19.06 -8.42 -4.62
C SER A 367 -20.22 -7.41 -4.50
N PRO A 368 -21.46 -7.86 -4.20
CA PRO A 368 -22.57 -6.96 -3.94
C PRO A 368 -22.36 -6.04 -2.73
N ARG A 369 -21.61 -6.49 -1.72
CA ARG A 369 -21.28 -5.67 -0.54
C ARG A 369 -20.33 -4.54 -0.92
N GLN A 370 -19.27 -4.88 -1.65
CA GLN A 370 -18.31 -3.89 -2.16
C GLN A 370 -18.99 -2.87 -3.07
N ALA A 371 -19.88 -3.31 -3.95
CA ALA A 371 -20.68 -2.41 -4.80
C ALA A 371 -21.56 -1.44 -3.98
N GLU A 372 -22.11 -1.90 -2.85
CA GLU A 372 -22.89 -1.04 -1.95
C GLU A 372 -22.02 -0.04 -1.20
N ASP A 373 -20.85 -0.46 -0.71
CA ASP A 373 -19.89 0.40 -0.02
C ASP A 373 -19.36 1.51 -0.96
N LEU A 374 -19.01 1.16 -2.20
CA LEU A 374 -18.62 2.13 -3.24
C LEU A 374 -19.77 3.07 -3.62
N ALA A 375 -21.00 2.54 -3.73
CA ALA A 375 -22.17 3.38 -4.01
C ALA A 375 -22.47 4.36 -2.86
N ARG A 376 -22.28 3.96 -1.60
CA ARG A 376 -22.40 4.85 -0.43
C ARG A 376 -21.31 5.91 -0.43
N ALA A 377 -20.05 5.53 -0.67
CA ALA A 377 -18.93 6.46 -0.77
C ALA A 377 -19.20 7.52 -1.85
N GLU A 378 -19.65 7.09 -3.04
CA GLU A 378 -20.05 8.00 -4.12
C GLU A 378 -21.22 8.90 -3.71
N LEU A 379 -22.24 8.38 -3.01
CA LEU A 379 -23.39 9.18 -2.58
C LEU A 379 -22.98 10.28 -1.60
N ILE A 380 -22.14 9.96 -0.61
CA ILE A 380 -21.63 10.95 0.36
C ILE A 380 -20.75 11.98 -0.36
N ARG A 381 -19.93 11.53 -1.31
CA ARG A 381 -19.10 12.39 -2.18
C ARG A 381 -19.95 13.40 -2.95
N ARG A 382 -21.08 12.95 -3.51
CA ARG A 382 -22.01 13.75 -4.33
C ARG A 382 -22.88 14.71 -3.53
N GLN A 383 -23.07 14.45 -2.23
CA GLN A 383 -23.77 15.35 -1.30
C GLN A 383 -22.89 16.51 -0.80
N SER A 384 -21.57 16.37 -0.93
CA SER A 384 -20.61 17.23 -0.28
C SER A 384 -20.20 18.39 -1.19
N GLY A 385 -20.61 19.62 -0.85
CA GLY A 385 -20.22 20.81 -1.62
C GLY A 385 -18.72 21.08 -1.58
N ILE A 386 -18.04 20.69 -0.49
CA ILE A 386 -16.59 20.78 -0.33
C ILE A 386 -16.06 19.36 -0.16
N ARG A 387 -15.28 18.91 -1.14
CA ARG A 387 -14.65 17.58 -1.15
C ARG A 387 -13.15 17.68 -0.85
N SER A 388 -12.46 18.51 -1.62
CA SER A 388 -11.02 18.69 -1.54
C SER A 388 -10.68 20.17 -1.60
N MET A 389 -9.51 20.52 -1.07
CA MET A 389 -8.99 21.87 -1.07
C MET A 389 -7.49 21.85 -1.32
N ASN A 390 -7.00 22.88 -2.01
CA ASN A 390 -5.58 23.17 -2.06
C ASN A 390 -5.35 24.44 -1.26
N VAL A 391 -4.52 24.36 -0.22
CA VAL A 391 -4.24 25.48 0.68
C VAL A 391 -2.75 25.76 0.77
N VAL A 392 -2.38 27.00 1.06
CA VAL A 392 -1.02 27.43 1.37
C VAL A 392 -1.00 27.85 2.82
N VAL A 393 -0.25 27.11 3.64
CA VAL A 393 -0.13 27.29 5.08
C VAL A 393 1.19 27.98 5.39
N ARG A 394 1.16 28.94 6.32
CA ARG A 394 2.37 29.59 6.82
C ARG A 394 2.94 28.82 8.01
N ASP A 395 4.26 28.71 8.08
CA ASP A 395 4.98 28.26 9.27
C ASP A 395 4.80 29.28 10.41
N THR A 396 4.11 28.87 11.46
CA THR A 396 3.80 29.70 12.64
C THR A 396 3.81 28.84 13.90
N PRO A 397 3.82 29.41 15.12
CA PRO A 397 3.68 28.61 16.34
C PRO A 397 2.41 27.74 16.41
N MET A 398 1.36 28.06 15.64
CA MET A 398 0.13 27.27 15.55
C MET A 398 0.18 26.18 14.49
N THR A 399 1.06 26.34 13.50
CA THR A 399 1.34 25.41 12.40
C THR A 399 2.85 25.30 12.19
N PRO A 400 3.61 24.75 13.17
CA PRO A 400 5.06 24.63 13.01
C PRO A 400 5.40 23.64 11.89
N LEU A 401 6.32 23.99 11.00
CA LEU A 401 6.78 23.09 9.94
C LEU A 401 7.22 21.72 10.50
N GLY A 402 6.76 20.64 9.86
CA GLY A 402 7.06 19.26 10.27
C GLY A 402 6.22 18.73 11.45
N SER A 403 5.24 19.49 11.96
CA SER A 403 4.32 19.01 13.01
C SER A 403 3.13 18.19 12.50
N TRP A 404 2.97 18.09 11.18
CA TRP A 404 2.02 17.22 10.48
C TRP A 404 2.72 16.53 9.31
N ASN A 405 2.15 15.40 8.87
CA ASN A 405 2.60 14.65 7.69
C ASN A 405 1.41 14.30 6.79
N VAL A 406 1.69 13.75 5.60
CA VAL A 406 0.67 13.08 4.78
C VAL A 406 -0.04 11.99 5.58
N GLY A 407 -1.35 11.85 5.38
CA GLY A 407 -2.23 10.96 6.15
C GLY A 407 -2.75 11.53 7.47
N ASP A 408 -2.16 12.60 8.01
CA ASP A 408 -2.71 13.24 9.21
C ASP A 408 -4.05 13.93 8.90
N GLU A 409 -4.90 14.06 9.92
CA GLU A 409 -6.12 14.87 9.84
C GLU A 409 -5.92 16.21 10.55
N ILE A 410 -6.26 17.29 9.86
CA ILE A 410 -6.17 18.67 10.36
C ILE A 410 -7.53 19.34 10.33
N ARG A 411 -7.80 20.20 11.31
CA ARG A 411 -9.03 20.98 11.39
C ARG A 411 -8.85 22.32 10.71
N LEU A 412 -9.63 22.58 9.66
CA LEU A 412 -9.62 23.84 8.93
C LEU A 412 -10.85 24.67 9.30
N GLN A 413 -10.62 25.91 9.71
CA GLN A 413 -11.65 26.85 10.15
C GLN A 413 -11.57 28.16 9.36
N GLY A 414 -12.72 28.80 9.11
CA GLY A 414 -12.79 30.12 8.49
C GLY A 414 -13.86 30.19 7.41
N ASP A 415 -13.80 31.21 6.55
CA ASP A 415 -14.79 31.43 5.50
C ASP A 415 -14.24 31.05 4.13
N VAL A 416 -15.03 30.29 3.37
CA VAL A 416 -14.74 29.92 1.98
C VAL A 416 -15.95 30.31 1.14
N ASP A 417 -15.75 31.18 0.15
CA ASP A 417 -16.83 31.73 -0.67
C ASP A 417 -18.02 32.25 0.16
N TRP A 418 -17.72 32.94 1.27
CA TRP A 418 -18.69 33.48 2.25
C TRP A 418 -19.48 32.42 3.03
N MET A 419 -19.08 31.15 2.94
CA MET A 419 -19.63 30.07 3.75
C MET A 419 -18.65 29.73 4.88
N PRO A 420 -19.07 29.81 6.15
CA PRO A 420 -18.23 29.39 7.26
C PRO A 420 -18.02 27.88 7.21
N ILE A 421 -16.78 27.46 7.40
CA ILE A 421 -16.40 26.06 7.50
C ILE A 421 -15.71 25.80 8.83
N ASP A 422 -15.98 24.60 9.35
CA ASP A 422 -15.28 24.01 10.47
C ASP A 422 -15.27 22.50 10.24
N LEU A 423 -14.27 22.05 9.49
CA LEU A 423 -14.23 20.70 8.92
C LEU A 423 -12.86 20.07 9.13
N TRP A 424 -12.87 18.75 9.27
CA TRP A 424 -11.67 17.94 9.29
C TRP A 424 -11.28 17.53 7.88
N PHE A 425 -10.01 17.69 7.57
CA PHE A 425 -9.41 17.29 6.31
C PHE A 425 -8.21 16.39 6.54
N ARG A 426 -8.12 15.34 5.74
CA ARG A 426 -6.95 14.49 5.57
C ARG A 426 -5.94 15.19 4.66
N VAL A 427 -4.68 15.20 5.07
CA VAL A 427 -3.56 15.71 4.26
C VAL A 427 -3.19 14.64 3.23
N ILE A 428 -3.44 14.90 1.96
CA ILE A 428 -3.14 13.98 0.85
C ILE A 428 -1.75 14.21 0.29
N SER A 429 -1.34 15.48 0.18
CA SER A 429 0.02 15.84 -0.19
C SER A 429 0.50 17.06 0.58
N VAL A 430 1.82 17.14 0.75
CA VAL A 430 2.54 18.27 1.33
C VAL A 430 3.60 18.71 0.33
N THR A 431 3.58 19.97 -0.10
CA THR A 431 4.58 20.54 -1.00
C THR A 431 5.32 21.67 -0.30
N ILE A 432 6.65 21.57 -0.27
CA ILE A 432 7.55 22.57 0.28
C ILE A 432 8.40 23.14 -0.86
N SER A 433 8.47 24.46 -0.94
CA SER A 433 9.37 25.18 -1.83
C SER A 433 10.53 25.74 -1.00
N PRO A 434 11.77 25.25 -1.14
CA PRO A 434 12.93 25.77 -0.40
C PRO A 434 13.20 27.27 -0.59
N ASP A 435 12.72 27.87 -1.68
CA ASP A 435 12.81 29.32 -1.93
C ASP A 435 11.77 30.13 -1.14
N SER A 436 10.77 29.48 -0.54
CA SER A 436 9.76 30.06 0.35
C SER A 436 9.38 29.04 1.42
N PRO A 437 10.34 28.63 2.27
CA PRO A 437 10.19 27.50 3.19
C PRO A 437 9.17 27.76 4.30
N GLU A 438 8.82 29.03 4.54
CA GLU A 438 7.75 29.44 5.43
C GLU A 438 6.35 29.21 4.86
N LEU A 439 6.23 28.83 3.58
CA LEU A 439 4.96 28.56 2.89
C LEU A 439 4.89 27.09 2.47
N ILE A 440 3.84 26.40 2.91
CA ILE A 440 3.63 24.97 2.68
C ILE A 440 2.33 24.78 1.90
N GLY A 441 2.41 24.22 0.71
CA GLY A 441 1.25 23.80 -0.06
C GLY A 441 0.69 22.49 0.48
N LEU A 442 -0.62 22.40 0.68
CA LEU A 442 -1.30 21.16 1.07
C LEU A 442 -2.43 20.87 0.09
N SER A 443 -2.51 19.62 -0.38
CA SER A 443 -3.76 19.09 -0.94
C SER A 443 -4.50 18.31 0.14
N LEU A 444 -5.76 18.67 0.33
CA LEU A 444 -6.62 18.21 1.41
C LEU A 444 -7.84 17.47 0.86
N LEU A 445 -8.26 16.41 1.51
CA LEU A 445 -9.50 15.68 1.26
C LEU A 445 -10.33 15.63 2.54
N ARG A 446 -11.63 15.89 2.47
CA ARG A 446 -12.47 15.90 3.68
C ARG A 446 -12.42 14.53 4.38
N SER A 447 -12.14 14.49 5.68
CA SER A 447 -11.78 13.26 6.40
C SER A 447 -12.87 12.18 6.44
N ASP A 448 -14.13 12.57 6.37
CA ASP A 448 -15.30 11.69 6.29
C ASP A 448 -15.57 11.15 4.86
N LEU A 449 -14.91 11.71 3.85
CA LEU A 449 -14.91 11.26 2.46
C LEU A 449 -13.65 10.46 2.08
N ALA A 450 -12.63 10.52 2.92
CA ALA A 450 -11.29 9.99 2.65
C ALA A 450 -11.17 8.48 2.81
#